data_AF-U5VZ10-F1
#
_entry.id   AF-U5VZ10-F1
#
_cell.length_a   1.000
_cell.length_b   1.000
_cell.length_c   1.000
_cell.angle_alpha   90.00
_cell.angle_beta   90.00
_cell.angle_gamma   90.00
#
_symmetry.space_group_name_H-M   'P 1'
#
loop_
_entity.id
_entity.type
_entity.pdbx_description
1 polymer ?
#
loop_
_entity_poly.entity_id
_entity_poly.type
_entity_poly.pdbx_seq_one_letter_code
_entity_poly.pdbx_strand_id
1 'polypeptide(L)' 'MTGAFTEVAALAQGGVWLLATDDWRDYGPAQVEAAFHALAPVLRPGPPTPGLLRPGQPPRRLIYTDAAEFTRTDDRTPEF' A
#
# COMPACT_ATOMS: atom_id res chain seq x y z
N MET A 1 12.45 -1.41 -7.78
CA MET A 1 12.44 -1.23 -6.32
C MET A 1 11.59 0.01 -6.04
N THR A 2 10.45 -0.12 -5.37
CA THR A 2 9.40 0.91 -5.35
C THR A 2 9.70 2.13 -4.47
N GLY A 3 10.80 2.14 -3.70
CA GLY A 3 11.21 3.28 -2.85
C GLY A 3 10.18 3.70 -1.79
N ALA A 4 9.12 2.90 -1.60
CA ALA A 4 7.96 3.25 -0.79
C ALA A 4 8.16 2.99 0.71
N PHE A 5 9.18 2.21 1.07
CA PHE A 5 9.48 1.83 2.44
C PHE A 5 10.96 2.04 2.74
N THR A 6 11.27 2.72 3.85
CA THR A 6 12.63 2.91 4.38
C THR A 6 13.12 1.66 5.11
N GLU A 7 12.21 0.88 5.69
CA GLU A 7 12.52 -0.38 6.36
C GLU A 7 11.46 -1.46 6.08
N VAL A 8 11.92 -2.70 5.92
CA VAL A 8 11.08 -3.91 5.82
C VAL A 8 11.64 -4.97 6.78
N ALA A 9 10.81 -5.42 7.73
CA ALA A 9 11.19 -6.44 8.70
C ALA A 9 10.23 -7.64 8.66
N ALA A 10 10.75 -8.86 8.61
CA ALA A 10 9.93 -10.06 8.68
C ALA A 10 9.45 -10.31 10.12
N LEU A 11 8.19 -10.73 10.26
CA LEU A 11 7.57 -11.11 11.52
C LEU A 11 7.57 -12.64 11.65
N ALA A 12 7.69 -13.14 12.88
CA ALA A 12 7.86 -14.57 13.18
C ALA A 12 6.78 -15.51 12.60
N GLN A 13 5.61 -14.98 12.22
CA GLN A 13 4.45 -15.73 11.73
C GLN A 13 4.19 -15.50 10.23
N GLY A 14 5.22 -15.16 9.45
CA GLY A 14 5.11 -14.97 8.00
C GLY A 14 4.51 -13.63 7.58
N GLY A 15 4.39 -12.68 8.50
CA GLY A 15 4.04 -11.29 8.20
C GLY A 15 5.26 -10.43 7.91
N VAL A 16 5.02 -9.19 7.48
CA VAL A 16 6.06 -8.17 7.35
C VAL A 16 5.61 -6.87 8.02
N TRP A 17 6.55 -6.18 8.67
CA TRP A 17 6.43 -4.82 9.11
C TRP A 17 7.06 -3.91 8.05
N LEU A 18 6.35 -2.86 7.65
CA LEU A 18 6.75 -1.93 6.59
C LEU A 18 6.76 -0.51 7.16
N LEU A 19 7.94 0.11 7.20
CA LEU A 19 8.11 1.50 7.61
C LEU A 19 8.20 2.36 6.36
N ALA A 20 7.24 3.27 6.16
CA ALA A 20 7.21 4.13 4.98
C ALA A 20 8.15 5.34 5.09
N THR A 21 8.32 5.88 6.30
CA THR A 21 9.16 7.03 6.60
C THR A 21 9.76 6.89 8.00
N ASP A 22 10.94 7.48 8.21
CA ASP A 22 11.63 7.46 9.50
C ASP A 22 10.97 8.42 10.52
N ASP A 23 10.42 9.55 10.05
CA ASP A 23 9.57 10.45 10.84
C ASP A 23 8.11 10.40 10.34
N TRP A 24 7.15 10.35 11.27
CA TRP A 24 5.73 10.36 10.95
C TRP A 24 5.26 11.64 10.28
N ARG A 25 5.97 12.76 10.47
CA ARG A 25 5.68 14.06 9.84
C ARG A 25 5.90 14.02 8.34
N ASP A 26 6.82 13.18 7.88
CA ASP A 26 7.15 12.99 6.47
C ASP A 26 6.18 12.04 5.78
N TYR A 27 5.32 11.36 6.54
CA TYR A 27 4.27 10.52 5.97
C TYR A 27 3.17 11.41 5.40
N GLY A 28 3.40 11.93 4.18
CA GLY A 28 2.57 12.81 3.38
C GLY A 28 1.67 12.07 2.38
N PRO A 29 0.85 12.78 1.59
CA PRO A 29 0.03 12.18 0.54
C PRO A 29 0.83 11.34 -0.45
N ALA A 30 2.00 11.82 -0.87
CA ALA A 30 2.88 11.10 -1.79
C ALA A 30 3.35 9.74 -1.24
N GLN A 31 3.65 9.67 0.07
CA GLN A 31 4.07 8.43 0.71
C GLN A 31 2.91 7.43 0.84
N VAL A 32 1.68 7.93 1.05
CA VAL A 32 0.47 7.10 1.05
C VAL A 32 0.23 6.49 -0.34
N GLU A 33 0.38 7.28 -1.40
CA GLU A 33 0.27 6.81 -2.79
C GLU A 33 1.35 5.78 -3.11
N ALA A 34 2.61 6.06 -2.78
CA ALA A 34 3.73 5.15 -3.01
C ALA A 34 3.53 3.81 -2.29
N ALA A 35 3.11 3.83 -1.02
CA ALA A 35 2.83 2.64 -0.24
C ALA A 35 1.66 1.82 -0.83
N PHE A 36 0.60 2.49 -1.26
CA PHE A 36 -0.53 1.83 -1.90
C PHE A 36 -0.14 1.16 -3.22
N HIS A 37 0.55 1.87 -4.13
CA HIS A 37 1.00 1.29 -5.39
C HIS A 37 1.94 0.10 -5.19
N ALA A 38 2.83 0.17 -4.20
CA ALA A 38 3.72 -0.93 -3.86
C ALA A 38 2.96 -2.18 -3.36
N LEU A 39 1.85 -1.99 -2.65
CA LEU A 39 1.05 -3.08 -2.10
C LEU A 39 -0.08 -3.56 -3.01
N ALA A 40 -0.52 -2.72 -3.96
CA ALA A 40 -1.69 -3.01 -4.79
C ALA A 40 -1.68 -4.41 -5.46
N PRO A 41 -0.54 -4.94 -5.94
CA PRO A 41 -0.50 -6.28 -6.53
C PRO A 41 -0.86 -7.43 -5.57
N VAL A 42 -0.73 -7.23 -4.26
CA VAL A 42 -1.00 -8.24 -3.23
C VAL A 42 -2.27 -7.95 -2.43
N LEU A 43 -2.94 -6.83 -2.70
CA LEU A 43 -4.23 -6.52 -2.10
C LEU A 43 -5.34 -7.32 -2.79
N ARG A 44 -6.39 -7.63 -2.03
CA ARG A 44 -7.61 -8.20 -2.62
C ARG A 44 -8.23 -7.17 -3.57
N PRO A 45 -8.76 -7.60 -4.73
CA PRO A 45 -9.45 -6.71 -5.66
C PRO A 45 -10.70 -6.09 -5.01
N GLY A 46 -11.08 -4.90 -5.48
CA GLY A 46 -12.25 -4.14 -5.07
C GLY A 46 -11.92 -2.87 -4.27
N PRO A 47 -12.89 -1.95 -4.16
CA PRO A 47 -12.73 -0.72 -3.38
C PRO A 47 -12.68 -1.03 -1.87
N PRO A 48 -12.14 -0.11 -1.05
CA PRO A 48 -12.17 -0.26 0.40
C PRO A 48 -13.60 -0.42 0.93
N THR A 49 -13.81 -1.37 1.84
CA THR A 49 -15.13 -1.67 2.40
C THR A 49 -15.68 -0.46 3.17
N PRO A 50 -16.92 -0.01 2.88
CA PRO A 50 -17.61 0.99 3.70
C PRO A 50 -17.73 0.48 5.14
N GLY A 51 -17.13 1.18 6.11
CA GLY A 51 -17.15 0.78 7.53
C GLY A 51 -15.80 0.86 8.27
N LEU A 52 -14.71 1.15 7.57
CA LEU A 52 -13.40 1.44 8.20
C LEU A 52 -13.36 2.76 8.97
N LEU A 53 -14.31 3.67 8.72
CA LEU A 53 -14.47 4.94 9.40
C LEU A 53 -15.50 4.76 10.53
N ARG A 54 -15.03 4.57 11.76
CA ARG A 54 -15.92 4.59 12.94
C ARG A 54 -16.17 6.04 13.37
N PRO A 55 -17.39 6.38 13.84
CA PRO A 55 -17.64 7.67 14.47
C PRO A 55 -16.63 7.91 15.61
N GLY A 56 -15.94 9.05 15.60
CA GLY A 56 -14.94 9.41 16.61
C GLY A 56 -13.51 8.90 16.37
N GLN A 57 -13.23 8.14 15.30
CA GLN A 57 -11.84 7.90 14.90
C GLN A 57 -11.30 9.06 14.03
N PRO A 58 -10.01 9.44 14.19
CA PRO A 58 -9.38 10.40 13.30
C PRO A 58 -9.45 9.90 11.85
N PRO A 59 -9.58 10.81 10.87
CA PRO A 59 -9.65 10.44 9.47
C PRO A 59 -8.40 9.64 9.10
N ARG A 60 -8.61 8.41 8.63
CA ARG A 60 -7.54 7.61 8.03
C ARG A 60 -7.25 8.17 6.64
N ARG A 61 -5.98 8.25 6.27
CA ARG A 61 -5.62 8.53 4.87
C ARG A 61 -5.98 7.32 4.05
N LEU A 62 -7.00 7.48 3.21
CA LEU A 62 -7.62 6.39 2.46
C LEU A 62 -7.53 6.72 0.97
N ILE A 63 -6.99 5.80 0.19
CA ILE A 63 -7.06 5.86 -1.27
C ILE A 63 -8.31 5.09 -1.68
N TYR A 64 -9.24 5.78 -2.34
CA TYR A 64 -10.51 5.21 -2.79
C TYR A 64 -10.38 4.68 -4.22
N THR A 65 -9.54 3.65 -4.40
CA THR A 65 -9.26 3.05 -5.71
C THR A 65 -9.25 1.53 -5.60
N ASP A 66 -9.69 0.84 -6.65
CA ASP A 66 -9.58 -0.60 -6.75
C ASP A 66 -8.11 -0.99 -6.97
N ALA A 67 -7.55 -1.80 -6.07
CA ALA A 67 -6.17 -2.27 -6.20
C ALA A 67 -5.93 -3.10 -7.46
N ALA A 68 -6.99 -3.73 -8.01
CA ALA A 68 -6.92 -4.52 -9.24
C ALA A 68 -6.54 -3.68 -10.46
N GLU A 69 -6.79 -2.36 -10.44
CA GLU A 69 -6.40 -1.45 -11.51
C GLU A 69 -4.87 -1.32 -11.65
N PHE A 70 -4.12 -1.67 -10.59
CA PHE A 70 -2.66 -1.57 -10.55
C PHE A 70 -1.94 -2.91 -10.74
N THR A 71 -2.68 -4.02 -10.82
CA THR A 71 -2.09 -5.36 -11.00
C THR A 71 -1.56 -5.58 -12.43
N ARG A 72 -1.78 -4.64 -13.35
CA ARG A 72 -1.44 -4.80 -14.78
C ARG A 72 -0.16 -4.06 -15.18
N THR A 73 1.02 -4.51 -14.72
CA THR A 73 2.29 -4.16 -15.39
C THR A 73 3.37 -5.25 -15.27
N ASP A 74 3.03 -6.54 -15.40
CA ASP A 74 4.06 -7.59 -15.54
C ASP A 74 3.58 -8.77 -16.40
N ASP A 75 2.98 -8.48 -17.56
CA ASP A 75 2.67 -9.49 -18.59
C ASP A 75 3.27 -9.12 -19.95
N ARG A 76 4.49 -8.61 -19.93
CA ARG A 76 5.34 -8.55 -21.14
C ARG A 76 6.59 -9.38 -20.89
N THR A 77 6.40 -10.69 -20.90
CA THR A 77 7.48 -11.64 -21.22
C THR A 77 8.12 -11.20 -22.55
N PRO A 78 9.43 -10.91 -22.61
CA PRO A 78 10.08 -10.76 -23.91
C PRO A 78 10.12 -12.15 -24.56
N GLU A 79 9.46 -12.29 -25.71
CA GLU A 79 9.73 -13.42 -26.61
C GLU A 79 11.20 -13.32 -27.07
N PHE A 80 11.89 -14.46 -27.01
CA PHE A 80 13.33 -14.65 -27.23
C PHE A 80 13.83 -14.16 -28.60
#